data_AF-A0A1F6Y8G2-F1
#
_entry.id   AF-A0A1F6Y8G2-F1
#
_cell.length_a   1.000
_cell.length_b   1.000
_cell.length_c   1.000
_cell.angle_alpha   90.00
_cell.angle_beta   90.00
_cell.angle_gamma   90.00
#
_symmetry.space_group_name_H-M   'P 1'
#
loop_
_entity.id
_entity.type
_entity.pdbx_description
1 polymer ?
#
loop_
_entity_poly.entity_id
_entity_poly.type
_entity_poly.pdbx_seq_one_letter_code
_entity_poly.pdbx_strand_id
1 'polypeptide(L)'
;MFMFDRLKGNTTSDTGVGKAPSLPASVLEFPPLTEKDLKEIVRLFGKLFNKFDKKLIRGLGVYTGINENIGEGGEIYNSVSTLRQLFFVLAMSRHPLVRQMLEDEFDESKFNAKIFIENKILAGMRILDLGSGPFPVLARCCRVMGADVWTVDKKPKFRHLDFKHNREFLPKEQCDLEDQRHIELDLNDSNAASIIQGKTTGNFDLVTEANLLSNWGLSVTSEYIAMFLLKKGGVHYKNMNTQLKE
;
A
#
# COMPACT_ATOMS: atom_id res chain seq x y z
N MET A 1 -43.36 -18.49 9.84
CA MET A 1 -43.31 -19.69 8.97
C MET A 1 -42.12 -19.48 8.03
N PHE A 2 -40.95 -20.08 8.16
CA PHE A 2 -40.48 -21.27 8.90
C PHE A 2 -39.09 -21.03 9.48
N MET A 3 -38.83 -21.66 10.63
CA MET A 3 -37.50 -21.99 11.14
C MET A 3 -36.75 -22.85 10.13
N PHE A 4 -35.42 -22.73 10.07
CA PHE A 4 -34.60 -23.83 9.59
C PHE A 4 -33.44 -24.12 10.56
N ASP A 5 -33.48 -25.37 11.00
CA ASP A 5 -32.63 -26.03 11.95
C ASP A 5 -31.19 -26.23 11.48
N ARG A 6 -30.35 -26.42 12.50
CA ARG A 6 -29.06 -27.09 12.44
C ARG A 6 -29.14 -28.39 11.63
N LEU A 7 -28.22 -28.56 10.69
CA LEU A 7 -27.70 -29.87 10.32
C LEU A 7 -26.18 -29.87 10.40
N LYS A 8 -25.68 -30.65 11.35
CA LYS A 8 -24.32 -31.19 11.35
C LYS A 8 -24.23 -32.18 10.19
N GLY A 9 -23.22 -32.01 9.34
CA GLY A 9 -22.81 -32.98 8.35
C GLY A 9 -21.30 -33.02 8.29
N ASN A 10 -20.72 -34.06 8.90
CA ASN A 10 -19.33 -34.45 8.69
C ASN A 10 -19.22 -35.02 7.28
N THR A 11 -18.41 -34.40 6.42
CA THR A 11 -17.83 -35.07 5.25
C THR A 11 -16.40 -34.59 5.08
N THR A 12 -15.48 -35.47 5.44
CA THR A 12 -14.10 -35.50 4.97
C THR A 12 -14.10 -35.61 3.44
N SER A 13 -13.51 -34.65 2.76
CA SER A 13 -12.96 -34.86 1.42
C SER A 13 -11.60 -34.18 1.36
N ASP A 14 -10.61 -35.02 1.57
CA ASP A 14 -9.21 -34.83 1.28
C ASP A 14 -9.05 -34.58 -0.23
N THR A 15 -8.77 -33.34 -0.63
CA THR A 15 -8.22 -33.00 -1.94
C THR A 15 -6.97 -32.18 -1.71
N GLY A 16 -5.83 -32.84 -1.96
CA GLY A 16 -4.51 -32.25 -1.86
C GLY A 16 -4.35 -31.05 -2.76
N VAL A 17 -4.42 -29.86 -2.16
CA VAL A 17 -3.72 -28.67 -2.61
C VAL A 17 -2.96 -28.21 -1.39
N GLY A 18 -1.63 -28.31 -1.44
CA GLY A 18 -0.76 -27.99 -0.30
C GLY A 18 -1.13 -26.63 0.28
N LYS A 19 -1.74 -26.63 1.47
CA LYS A 19 -1.85 -25.43 2.29
C LYS A 19 -0.43 -24.98 2.56
N ALA A 20 -0.03 -23.85 1.98
CA ALA A 20 1.15 -23.15 2.44
C ALA A 20 1.01 -22.99 3.97
N PRO A 21 2.05 -23.34 4.75
CA PRO A 21 1.96 -23.31 6.20
C PRO A 21 1.58 -21.89 6.62
N SER A 22 0.43 -21.75 7.28
CA SER A 22 0.01 -20.50 7.90
C SER A 22 0.97 -20.20 9.03
N LEU A 23 1.89 -19.26 8.79
CA LEU A 23 2.84 -18.79 9.79
C LEU A 23 2.07 -18.22 11.00
N PRO A 24 2.51 -18.51 12.23
CA PRO A 24 1.89 -17.95 13.43
C PRO A 24 1.98 -16.42 13.43
N ALA A 25 0.93 -15.75 13.94
CA ALA A 25 0.81 -14.30 14.06
C ALA A 25 1.73 -13.69 15.14
N SER A 26 2.94 -14.22 15.33
CA SER A 26 4.02 -13.41 15.89
C SER A 26 4.21 -12.24 14.93
N VAL A 27 4.14 -11.00 15.42
CA VAL A 27 4.31 -9.77 14.64
C VAL A 27 5.45 -9.99 13.65
N LEU A 28 5.11 -10.25 12.39
CA LEU A 28 6.09 -10.42 11.35
C LEU A 28 6.74 -9.05 11.25
N GLU A 29 7.92 -8.85 11.81
CA GLU A 29 8.63 -7.60 11.59
C GLU A 29 9.22 -7.67 10.19
N PHE A 30 8.94 -6.66 9.36
CA PHE A 30 9.62 -6.54 8.08
C PHE A 30 11.13 -6.40 8.36
N PRO A 31 12.01 -7.18 7.73
CA PRO A 31 13.43 -7.15 8.06
C PRO A 31 14.06 -5.81 7.63
N PRO A 32 15.09 -5.31 8.31
CA PRO A 32 15.90 -4.20 7.79
C PRO A 32 16.51 -4.61 6.44
N LEU A 33 16.51 -3.70 5.47
CA LEU A 33 17.05 -3.96 4.14
C LEU A 33 18.53 -3.60 4.05
N THR A 34 19.26 -4.40 3.29
CA THR A 34 20.63 -4.11 2.86
C THR A 34 20.65 -3.43 1.49
N GLU A 35 21.80 -2.91 1.10
CA GLU A 35 21.99 -2.35 -0.26
C GLU A 35 21.76 -3.41 -1.35
N LYS A 36 22.13 -4.68 -1.09
CA LYS A 36 21.86 -5.80 -2.00
C LYS A 36 20.35 -6.03 -2.16
N ASP A 37 19.60 -5.93 -1.07
CA ASP A 37 18.14 -6.06 -1.11
C ASP A 37 17.52 -4.91 -1.90
N LEU A 38 17.98 -3.67 -1.70
CA LEU A 38 17.51 -2.52 -2.48
C LEU A 38 17.77 -2.69 -3.97
N LYS A 39 18.97 -3.16 -4.37
CA LYS A 39 19.28 -3.45 -5.79
C LYS A 39 18.32 -4.50 -6.37
N GLU A 40 17.98 -5.54 -5.60
CA GLU A 40 16.98 -6.52 -6.01
C GLU A 40 15.59 -5.89 -6.16
N ILE A 41 15.17 -5.08 -5.19
CA ILE A 41 13.87 -4.40 -5.18
C ILE A 41 13.73 -3.46 -6.37
N VAL A 42 14.75 -2.65 -6.66
CA VAL A 42 14.76 -1.75 -7.84
C VAL A 42 14.67 -2.55 -9.13
N ARG A 43 15.36 -3.70 -9.23
CA ARG A 43 15.26 -4.60 -10.38
C ARG A 43 13.86 -5.20 -10.52
N LEU A 44 13.26 -5.68 -9.44
CA LEU A 44 11.90 -6.23 -9.44
C LEU A 44 10.88 -5.16 -9.82
N PHE A 45 11.00 -3.96 -9.25
CA PHE A 45 10.17 -2.80 -9.60
C PHE A 45 10.25 -2.48 -11.10
N GLY A 46 11.45 -2.39 -11.67
CA GLY A 46 11.60 -2.13 -13.11
C GLY A 46 10.96 -3.21 -13.99
N LYS A 47 11.05 -4.48 -13.59
CA LYS A 47 10.38 -5.59 -14.28
C LYS A 47 8.85 -5.52 -14.18
N LEU A 48 8.32 -5.26 -12.99
CA LEU A 48 6.88 -5.09 -12.76
C LEU A 48 6.35 -3.93 -13.61
N PHE A 49 7.04 -2.79 -13.54
CA PHE A 49 6.70 -1.61 -14.30
C PHE A 49 6.69 -1.90 -15.81
N ASN A 50 7.73 -2.52 -16.36
CA ASN A 50 7.78 -2.83 -17.80
C ASN A 50 6.72 -3.85 -18.24
N LYS A 51 6.40 -4.85 -17.40
CA LYS A 51 5.40 -5.88 -17.72
C LYS A 51 3.97 -5.32 -17.67
N PHE A 52 3.70 -4.42 -16.72
CA PHE A 52 2.37 -3.92 -16.42
C PHE A 52 2.18 -2.41 -16.67
N ASP A 53 3.07 -1.73 -17.40
CA ASP A 53 3.13 -0.26 -17.58
C ASP A 53 1.78 0.37 -18.00
N LYS A 54 0.89 -0.43 -18.61
CA LYS A 54 -0.44 0.00 -19.07
C LYS A 54 -1.53 -1.04 -18.82
N LYS A 55 -1.27 -1.98 -17.91
CA LYS A 55 -2.16 -3.11 -17.61
C LYS A 55 -2.51 -3.12 -16.13
N LEU A 56 -3.76 -3.47 -15.88
CA LEU A 56 -4.39 -3.34 -14.57
C LEU A 56 -4.04 -4.52 -13.69
N ILE A 57 -3.59 -4.24 -12.47
CA ILE A 57 -3.73 -5.20 -11.38
C ILE A 57 -5.22 -5.26 -11.02
N ARG A 58 -5.92 -6.22 -11.62
CA ARG A 58 -7.34 -6.47 -11.35
C ARG A 58 -7.54 -6.95 -9.92
N GLY A 59 -8.74 -6.71 -9.39
CA GLY A 59 -9.15 -7.21 -8.06
C GLY A 59 -8.86 -6.24 -6.91
N LEU A 60 -8.15 -5.14 -7.15
CA LEU A 60 -7.97 -4.07 -6.16
C LEU A 60 -8.97 -2.91 -6.28
N GLY A 61 -9.70 -2.82 -7.41
CA GLY A 61 -10.60 -1.69 -7.69
C GLY A 61 -11.65 -1.42 -6.61
N VAL A 62 -12.20 -2.47 -6.01
CA VAL A 62 -13.20 -2.36 -4.92
C VAL A 62 -12.63 -1.71 -3.65
N TYR A 63 -11.31 -1.66 -3.49
CA TYR A 63 -10.65 -1.06 -2.34
C TYR A 63 -10.15 0.36 -2.61
N THR A 64 -10.26 0.88 -3.84
CA THR A 64 -9.78 2.23 -4.16
C THR A 64 -10.72 3.32 -3.62
N GLY A 65 -11.96 2.95 -3.26
CA GLY A 65 -13.02 3.87 -2.82
C GLY A 65 -13.66 4.70 -3.94
N ILE A 66 -13.22 4.50 -5.18
CA ILE A 66 -13.81 5.05 -6.41
C ILE A 66 -14.25 3.95 -7.38
N ASN A 67 -14.07 2.68 -7.01
CA ASN A 67 -14.40 1.49 -7.80
C ASN A 67 -13.73 1.44 -9.19
N GLU A 68 -12.64 2.17 -9.36
CA GLU A 68 -11.76 2.13 -10.52
C GLU A 68 -10.51 1.34 -10.17
N ASN A 69 -9.84 0.80 -11.18
CA ASN A 69 -8.57 0.14 -10.93
C ASN A 69 -7.48 1.16 -10.59
N ILE A 70 -6.40 0.67 -9.98
CA ILE A 70 -5.28 1.52 -9.57
C ILE A 70 -4.60 2.09 -10.82
N GLY A 71 -4.40 3.41 -10.83
CA GLY A 71 -3.79 4.15 -11.94
C GLY A 71 -4.77 4.77 -12.94
N GLU A 72 -6.09 4.58 -12.77
CA GLU A 72 -7.11 5.05 -13.72
C GLU A 72 -7.89 6.29 -13.29
N GLY A 73 -7.72 6.80 -12.06
CA GLY A 73 -8.55 7.91 -11.53
C GLY A 73 -8.17 9.32 -11.96
N GLY A 74 -7.30 9.44 -12.97
CA GLY A 74 -6.84 10.71 -13.51
C GLY A 74 -5.67 11.33 -12.75
N GLU A 75 -5.35 12.59 -13.07
CA GLU A 75 -4.13 13.25 -12.58
C GLU A 75 -4.21 13.68 -11.11
N ILE A 76 -5.42 13.83 -10.58
CA ILE A 76 -5.68 14.41 -9.25
C ILE A 76 -5.67 13.35 -8.15
N TYR A 77 -6.17 12.15 -8.46
CA TYR A 77 -6.25 11.03 -7.53
C TYR A 77 -6.06 9.71 -8.29
N ASN A 78 -5.40 8.72 -7.69
CA ASN A 78 -5.21 7.39 -8.30
C ASN A 78 -4.56 7.43 -9.71
N SER A 79 -3.51 8.23 -9.86
CA SER A 79 -2.78 8.39 -11.13
C SER A 79 -1.82 7.22 -11.41
N VAL A 80 -1.18 7.21 -12.58
CA VAL A 80 -0.08 6.27 -12.89
C VAL A 80 1.04 6.30 -11.84
N SER A 81 1.24 7.45 -11.15
CA SER A 81 2.18 7.53 -10.04
C SER A 81 1.77 6.62 -8.86
N THR A 82 0.47 6.51 -8.57
CA THR A 82 -0.07 5.59 -7.56
C THR A 82 0.21 4.13 -7.93
N LEU A 83 0.06 3.78 -9.21
CA LEU A 83 0.41 2.45 -9.71
C LEU A 83 1.92 2.16 -9.58
N ARG A 84 2.78 3.14 -9.88
CA ARG A 84 4.23 3.02 -9.69
C ARG A 84 4.61 2.82 -8.23
N GLN A 85 4.00 3.58 -7.31
CA GLN A 85 4.19 3.39 -5.88
C GLN A 85 3.78 1.97 -5.46
N LEU A 86 2.64 1.47 -5.94
CA LEU A 86 2.20 0.11 -5.65
C LEU A 86 3.19 -0.94 -6.16
N PHE A 87 3.70 -0.83 -7.40
CA PHE A 87 4.71 -1.76 -7.89
C PHE A 87 5.98 -1.73 -7.05
N PHE A 88 6.37 -0.56 -6.55
CA PHE A 88 7.50 -0.46 -5.64
C PHE A 88 7.23 -1.17 -4.31
N VAL A 89 6.04 -1.00 -3.71
CA VAL A 89 5.64 -1.71 -2.49
C VAL A 89 5.60 -3.22 -2.72
N LEU A 90 5.06 -3.67 -3.85
CA LEU A 90 5.05 -5.09 -4.22
C LEU A 90 6.48 -5.62 -4.38
N ALA A 91 7.38 -4.87 -5.01
CA ALA A 91 8.79 -5.23 -5.11
C ALA A 91 9.47 -5.31 -3.73
N MET A 92 9.19 -4.35 -2.84
CA MET A 92 9.68 -4.32 -1.45
C MET A 92 9.29 -5.58 -0.68
N SER A 93 8.08 -6.11 -0.91
CA SER A 93 7.64 -7.36 -0.27
C SER A 93 8.58 -8.54 -0.57
N ARG A 94 9.22 -8.52 -1.74
CA ARG A 94 10.03 -9.62 -2.32
C ARG A 94 9.33 -10.99 -2.27
N HIS A 95 8.01 -10.98 -2.11
CA HIS A 95 7.20 -12.16 -1.89
C HIS A 95 7.23 -13.08 -3.11
N PRO A 96 7.27 -14.42 -2.95
CA PRO A 96 7.31 -15.35 -4.08
C PRO A 96 6.21 -15.12 -5.12
N LEU A 97 4.99 -14.81 -4.68
CA LEU A 97 3.86 -14.50 -5.60
C LEU A 97 4.11 -13.25 -6.46
N VAL A 98 4.87 -12.27 -5.98
CA VAL A 98 5.25 -11.11 -6.80
C VAL A 98 6.29 -11.51 -7.84
N ARG A 99 7.23 -12.40 -7.50
CA ARG A 99 8.22 -12.93 -8.44
C ARG A 99 7.55 -13.78 -9.54
N GLN A 100 6.53 -14.57 -9.17
CA GLN A 100 5.78 -15.40 -10.10
C GLN A 100 5.11 -14.57 -11.22
N MET A 101 4.66 -13.33 -10.92
CA MET A 101 4.11 -12.44 -11.94
C MET A 101 5.11 -12.06 -13.04
N LEU A 102 6.41 -12.20 -12.76
CA LEU A 102 7.50 -11.85 -13.67
C LEU A 102 7.99 -13.02 -14.51
N GLU A 103 7.41 -14.21 -14.34
CA GLU A 103 7.70 -15.38 -15.17
C GLU A 103 7.15 -15.17 -16.59
N ASP A 104 7.83 -15.75 -17.59
CA ASP A 104 7.47 -15.59 -19.00
C ASP A 104 6.10 -16.19 -19.33
N GLU A 105 5.75 -17.32 -18.70
CA GLU A 105 4.46 -18.00 -18.87
C GLU A 105 3.31 -17.38 -18.07
N PHE A 106 3.57 -16.31 -17.33
CA PHE A 106 2.54 -15.68 -16.52
C PHE A 106 1.46 -14.98 -17.38
N ASP A 107 0.23 -15.50 -17.32
CA ASP A 107 -0.93 -14.96 -18.02
C ASP A 107 -1.58 -13.79 -17.25
N GLU A 108 -1.19 -12.57 -17.62
CA GLU A 108 -1.70 -11.33 -17.04
C GLU A 108 -3.21 -11.17 -17.18
N SER A 109 -3.84 -11.77 -18.21
CA SER A 109 -5.28 -11.64 -18.45
C SER A 109 -6.13 -12.36 -17.42
N LYS A 110 -5.55 -13.38 -16.74
CA LYS A 110 -6.17 -14.18 -15.70
C LYS A 110 -5.79 -13.74 -14.29
N PHE A 111 -4.82 -12.83 -14.17
CA PHE A 111 -4.36 -12.40 -12.86
C PHE A 111 -5.41 -11.61 -12.08
N ASN A 112 -5.51 -11.90 -10.79
CA ASN A 112 -6.35 -11.20 -9.85
C ASN A 112 -5.61 -11.05 -8.52
N ALA A 113 -5.47 -9.81 -8.03
CA ALA A 113 -4.76 -9.50 -6.79
C ALA A 113 -5.46 -9.99 -5.51
N LYS A 114 -6.63 -10.63 -5.60
CA LYS A 114 -7.22 -11.35 -4.46
C LYS A 114 -6.22 -12.33 -3.84
N ILE A 115 -5.37 -12.97 -4.66
CA ILE A 115 -4.31 -13.86 -4.16
C ILE A 115 -3.32 -13.14 -3.23
N PHE A 116 -3.03 -11.85 -3.47
CA PHE A 116 -2.16 -11.04 -2.61
C PHE A 116 -2.79 -10.70 -1.28
N ILE A 117 -4.11 -10.45 -1.29
CA ILE A 117 -4.92 -10.16 -0.10
C ILE A 117 -5.01 -11.40 0.77
N GLU A 118 -5.31 -12.55 0.17
CA GLU A 118 -5.46 -13.83 0.87
C GLU A 118 -4.16 -14.30 1.51
N ASN A 119 -3.02 -14.05 0.85
CA ASN A 119 -1.69 -14.41 1.36
C ASN A 119 -1.05 -13.31 2.23
N LYS A 120 -1.72 -12.17 2.43
CA LYS A 120 -1.22 -11.02 3.19
C LYS A 120 0.24 -10.70 2.88
N ILE A 121 0.55 -10.53 1.59
CA ILE A 121 1.94 -10.45 1.10
C ILE A 121 2.72 -9.24 1.64
N LEU A 122 2.05 -8.26 2.24
CA LEU A 122 2.67 -7.10 2.89
C LEU A 122 2.60 -7.17 4.42
N ALA A 123 2.22 -8.32 4.99
CA ALA A 123 2.17 -8.52 6.43
C ALA A 123 3.51 -8.14 7.07
N GLY A 124 3.44 -7.28 8.08
CA GLY A 124 4.61 -6.83 8.82
C GLY A 124 5.28 -5.56 8.32
N MET A 125 4.90 -5.07 7.13
CA MET A 125 5.41 -3.83 6.58
C MET A 125 4.63 -2.63 7.14
N ARG A 126 5.36 -1.65 7.68
CA ARG A 126 4.86 -0.35 8.11
C ARG A 126 5.17 0.69 7.05
N ILE A 127 4.12 1.31 6.51
CA ILE A 127 4.22 2.28 5.42
C ILE A 127 3.67 3.64 5.88
N LEU A 128 4.36 4.71 5.53
CA LEU A 128 3.85 6.07 5.64
C LEU A 128 3.69 6.66 4.24
N ASP A 129 2.47 7.04 3.89
CA ASP A 129 2.16 7.68 2.60
C ASP A 129 1.96 9.19 2.79
N LEU A 130 2.96 9.97 2.39
CA LEU A 130 2.98 11.42 2.50
C LEU A 130 2.34 12.05 1.26
N GLY A 131 1.42 12.99 1.48
CA GLY A 131 0.68 13.65 0.40
C GLY A 131 -0.31 12.72 -0.29
N SER A 132 -0.91 11.80 0.46
CA SER A 132 -1.76 10.71 -0.07
C SER A 132 -2.98 11.18 -0.88
N GLY A 133 -3.28 12.48 -0.82
CA GLY A 133 -4.40 13.13 -1.44
C GLY A 133 -5.72 12.84 -0.75
N PRO A 134 -6.82 13.34 -1.35
CA PRO A 134 -8.17 13.12 -0.86
C PRO A 134 -8.68 11.68 -1.04
N PHE A 135 -7.96 10.86 -1.83
CA PHE A 135 -8.24 9.44 -2.05
C PHE A 135 -6.94 8.63 -1.85
N PRO A 136 -6.69 8.11 -0.63
CA PRO A 136 -5.45 7.39 -0.31
C PRO A 136 -5.44 5.96 -0.87
N VAL A 137 -5.51 5.84 -2.20
CA VAL A 137 -5.66 4.55 -2.90
C VAL A 137 -4.53 3.59 -2.60
N LEU A 138 -3.27 4.07 -2.61
CA LEU A 138 -2.12 3.25 -2.26
C LEU A 138 -2.30 2.60 -0.87
N ALA A 139 -2.62 3.43 0.12
CA ALA A 139 -2.78 2.96 1.50
C ALA A 139 -3.89 1.93 1.65
N ARG A 140 -5.05 2.15 1.00
CA ARG A 140 -6.17 1.19 1.00
C ARG A 140 -5.72 -0.17 0.47
N CYS A 141 -5.07 -0.19 -0.68
CA CYS A 141 -4.61 -1.42 -1.32
C CYS A 141 -3.52 -2.13 -0.51
N CYS A 142 -2.60 -1.37 0.09
CA CYS A 142 -1.56 -1.93 0.95
C CYS A 142 -2.13 -2.53 2.25
N ARG A 143 -3.12 -1.89 2.88
CA ARG A 143 -3.78 -2.40 4.09
C ARG A 143 -4.47 -3.73 3.86
N VAL A 144 -5.21 -3.88 2.76
CA VAL A 144 -5.89 -5.17 2.47
C VAL A 144 -4.91 -6.31 2.22
N MET A 145 -3.72 -6.00 1.70
CA MET A 145 -2.60 -6.94 1.56
C MET A 145 -1.79 -7.16 2.85
N GLY A 146 -2.19 -6.56 3.97
CA GLY A 146 -1.66 -6.84 5.31
C GLY A 146 -0.68 -5.82 5.88
N ALA A 147 -0.38 -4.72 5.18
CA ALA A 147 0.51 -3.68 5.69
C ALA A 147 -0.16 -2.82 6.79
N ASP A 148 0.65 -2.32 7.72
CA ASP A 148 0.28 -1.23 8.63
C ASP A 148 0.57 0.11 7.96
N VAL A 149 -0.46 0.76 7.41
CA VAL A 149 -0.27 1.98 6.62
C VAL A 149 -0.87 3.20 7.30
N TRP A 150 -0.04 4.24 7.44
CA TRP A 150 -0.44 5.59 7.82
C TRP A 150 -0.45 6.51 6.61
N THR A 151 -1.37 7.46 6.59
CA THR A 151 -1.47 8.47 5.53
C THR A 151 -1.40 9.86 6.14
N VAL A 152 -0.77 10.79 5.42
CA VAL A 152 -0.68 12.20 5.83
C VAL A 152 -1.05 13.08 4.65
N ASP A 153 -1.98 13.99 4.86
CA ASP A 153 -2.26 15.06 3.90
C ASP A 153 -2.82 16.29 4.61
N LYS A 154 -2.76 17.44 3.96
CA LYS A 154 -3.44 18.64 4.45
C LYS A 154 -4.94 18.49 4.25
N LYS A 155 -5.70 19.12 5.14
CA LYS A 155 -7.15 19.23 4.95
C LYS A 155 -7.45 19.94 3.62
N PRO A 156 -8.23 19.34 2.71
CA PRO A 156 -8.56 19.96 1.45
C PRO A 156 -9.45 21.19 1.66
N LYS A 157 -9.26 22.22 0.82
CA LYS A 157 -10.06 23.45 0.88
C LYS A 157 -11.52 23.23 0.49
N PHE A 158 -11.78 22.25 -0.37
CA PHE A 158 -13.12 21.95 -0.87
C PHE A 158 -13.69 20.72 -0.17
N ARG A 159 -14.90 20.85 0.38
CA ARG A 159 -15.56 19.80 1.16
C ARG A 159 -15.76 18.48 0.40
N HIS A 160 -16.02 18.54 -0.91
CA HIS A 160 -16.21 17.33 -1.72
C HIS A 160 -14.91 16.53 -1.92
N LEU A 161 -13.76 17.10 -1.56
CA LEU A 161 -12.48 16.41 -1.54
C LEU A 161 -12.11 15.93 -0.14
N ASP A 162 -12.89 16.25 0.89
CA ASP A 162 -12.65 15.71 2.23
C ASP A 162 -12.75 14.18 2.17
N PHE A 163 -11.67 13.51 2.57
CA PHE A 163 -11.53 12.07 2.47
C PHE A 163 -12.69 11.30 3.11
N LYS A 164 -13.39 11.85 4.11
CA LYS A 164 -14.58 11.21 4.72
C LYS A 164 -15.76 11.08 3.75
N HIS A 165 -15.85 11.96 2.76
CA HIS A 165 -16.90 11.92 1.72
C HIS A 165 -16.51 10.96 0.57
N ASN A 166 -15.27 10.45 0.57
CA ASN A 166 -14.68 9.63 -0.51
C ASN A 166 -14.59 8.14 -0.15
N ARG A 167 -15.57 7.66 0.64
CA ARG A 167 -15.58 6.30 1.21
C ARG A 167 -16.90 5.55 0.97
N GLU A 168 -17.76 6.07 0.10
CA GLU A 168 -19.12 5.52 -0.11
C GLU A 168 -19.12 4.02 -0.49
N PHE A 169 -18.08 3.57 -1.19
CA PHE A 169 -17.92 2.18 -1.63
C PHE A 169 -17.02 1.33 -0.73
N LEU A 170 -16.50 1.87 0.36
CA LEU A 170 -15.57 1.16 1.24
C LEU A 170 -16.30 0.32 2.30
N PRO A 171 -15.79 -0.88 2.62
CA PRO A 171 -16.22 -1.61 3.81
C PRO A 171 -15.98 -0.78 5.07
N LYS A 172 -16.87 -0.91 6.07
CA LYS A 172 -16.78 -0.18 7.35
C LYS A 172 -15.39 -0.32 8.01
N GLU A 173 -14.79 -1.51 7.96
CA GLU A 173 -13.47 -1.77 8.52
C GLU A 173 -12.37 -0.89 7.88
N GLN A 174 -12.46 -0.62 6.58
CA GLN A 174 -11.53 0.29 5.89
C GLN A 174 -11.76 1.74 6.32
N CYS A 175 -13.03 2.15 6.50
CA CYS A 175 -13.36 3.48 7.02
C CYS A 175 -12.80 3.70 8.44
N ASP A 176 -13.02 2.74 9.34
CA ASP A 176 -12.55 2.80 10.72
C ASP A 176 -11.01 2.85 10.77
N LEU A 177 -10.33 2.05 9.93
CA LEU A 177 -8.87 2.09 9.80
C LEU A 177 -8.38 3.44 9.27
N GLU A 178 -9.05 4.03 8.30
CA GLU A 178 -8.68 5.36 7.80
C GLU A 178 -8.82 6.45 8.85
N ASP A 179 -9.89 6.43 9.64
CA ASP A 179 -10.08 7.41 10.72
C ASP A 179 -8.99 7.30 11.80
N GLN A 180 -8.49 6.09 12.04
CA GLN A 180 -7.42 5.85 13.02
C GLN A 180 -6.01 6.14 12.46
N ARG A 181 -5.83 6.02 11.14
CA ARG A 181 -4.51 5.97 10.50
C ARG A 181 -4.27 7.11 9.49
N HIS A 182 -5.14 8.10 9.45
CA HIS A 182 -4.95 9.33 8.69
C HIS A 182 -4.58 10.50 9.60
N ILE A 183 -3.62 11.32 9.18
CA ILE A 183 -3.18 12.52 9.87
C ILE A 183 -3.43 13.72 8.96
N GLU A 184 -4.33 14.61 9.38
CA GLU A 184 -4.52 15.92 8.75
C GLU A 184 -3.39 16.87 9.18
N LEU A 185 -2.43 17.15 8.29
CA LEU A 185 -1.24 17.97 8.59
C LEU A 185 -0.63 18.57 7.32
N ASP A 186 -0.24 19.85 7.37
CA ASP A 186 0.57 20.47 6.31
C ASP A 186 2.02 19.99 6.42
N LEU A 187 2.52 19.33 5.38
CA LEU A 187 3.90 18.81 5.34
C LEU A 187 4.97 19.92 5.27
N ASN A 188 4.57 21.18 5.05
CA ASN A 188 5.47 22.33 5.15
C ASN A 188 5.59 22.90 6.58
N ASP A 189 4.83 22.38 7.54
CA ASP A 189 5.02 22.73 8.96
C ASP A 189 6.40 22.25 9.42
N SER A 190 7.19 23.14 10.04
CA SER A 190 8.53 22.82 10.54
C SER A 190 8.54 21.71 11.60
N ASN A 191 7.39 21.47 12.26
CA ASN A 191 7.21 20.42 13.25
C ASN A 191 6.55 19.15 12.68
N ALA A 192 6.33 19.07 11.37
CA ALA A 192 5.55 17.98 10.76
C ALA A 192 6.09 16.58 11.13
N ALA A 193 7.41 16.40 11.05
CA ALA A 193 8.06 15.13 11.41
C ALA A 193 7.77 14.72 12.86
N SER A 194 7.89 15.65 13.82
CA SER A 194 7.65 15.41 15.24
C SER A 194 6.18 15.10 15.53
N ILE A 195 5.25 15.78 14.87
CA ILE A 195 3.81 15.54 15.01
C ILE A 195 3.45 14.13 14.51
N ILE A 196 3.99 13.74 13.34
CA ILE A 196 3.77 12.39 12.78
C ILE A 196 4.39 11.35 13.71
N GLN A 197 5.62 11.57 14.21
CA GLN A 197 6.26 10.65 15.14
C GLN A 197 5.43 10.46 16.42
N GLY A 198 4.89 11.54 16.99
CA GLY A 198 4.06 11.48 18.19
C GLY A 198 2.78 10.65 18.02
N LYS A 199 2.23 10.58 16.79
CA LYS A 199 1.02 9.79 16.48
C LYS A 199 1.32 8.35 16.06
N THR A 200 2.45 8.13 15.41
CA THR A 200 2.76 6.86 14.70
C THR A 200 3.89 6.06 15.31
N THR A 201 4.61 6.66 16.27
CA THR A 201 5.89 6.19 16.84
C THR A 201 7.06 6.11 15.85
N GLY A 202 6.89 6.58 14.60
CA GLY A 202 7.91 6.43 13.55
C GLY A 202 8.22 4.96 13.26
N ASN A 203 9.48 4.63 12.96
CA ASN A 203 9.95 3.27 12.65
C ASN A 203 9.23 2.65 11.43
N PHE A 204 9.14 3.40 10.35
CA PHE A 204 8.56 2.91 9.09
C PHE A 204 9.59 2.13 8.26
N ASP A 205 9.12 1.10 7.56
CA ASP A 205 9.90 0.35 6.57
C ASP A 205 9.99 1.11 5.25
N LEU A 206 8.91 1.80 4.92
CA LEU A 206 8.75 2.54 3.68
C LEU A 206 8.05 3.86 3.96
N VAL A 207 8.62 4.94 3.45
CA VAL A 207 7.92 6.22 3.30
C VAL A 207 7.76 6.48 1.82
N THR A 208 6.52 6.66 1.36
CA THR A 208 6.20 7.06 -0.01
C THR A 208 5.82 8.52 -0.07
N GLU A 209 6.21 9.19 -1.15
CA GLU A 209 5.75 10.53 -1.48
C GLU A 209 4.83 10.45 -2.70
N ALA A 210 3.55 10.73 -2.49
CA ALA A 210 2.60 10.84 -3.59
C ALA A 210 2.76 12.23 -4.23
N ASN A 211 3.30 12.26 -5.44
CA ASN A 211 3.32 13.46 -6.29
C ASN A 211 1.92 13.73 -6.85
N LEU A 212 0.97 14.05 -5.98
CA LEU A 212 -0.33 14.55 -6.40
C LEU A 212 -0.19 16.07 -6.57
N LEU A 213 -0.06 16.45 -7.85
CA LEU A 213 0.12 17.80 -8.39
C LEU A 213 1.53 18.38 -8.20
N SER A 214 2.35 18.19 -9.23
CA SER A 214 3.61 18.88 -9.51
C SER A 214 3.55 20.42 -9.43
N ASN A 215 2.36 21.02 -9.41
CA ASN A 215 2.16 22.46 -9.23
C ASN A 215 1.94 22.91 -7.77
N TRP A 216 1.95 21.99 -6.80
CA TRP A 216 1.78 22.29 -5.36
C TRP A 216 2.99 21.94 -4.50
N GLY A 217 4.14 21.63 -5.13
CA GLY A 217 5.47 21.62 -4.52
C GLY A 217 5.55 20.86 -3.20
N LEU A 218 5.69 19.53 -3.26
CA LEU A 218 6.29 18.85 -2.12
C LEU A 218 7.76 19.25 -2.05
N SER A 219 8.08 19.96 -0.97
CA SER A 219 9.32 20.67 -0.74
C SER A 219 10.45 19.72 -0.31
N VAL A 220 11.68 20.23 -0.19
CA VAL A 220 12.84 19.55 0.45
C VAL A 220 12.45 18.92 1.82
N THR A 221 11.39 19.42 2.45
CA THR A 221 10.83 18.97 3.71
C THR A 221 10.32 17.51 3.69
N SER A 222 9.82 16.98 2.57
CA SER A 222 9.32 15.58 2.53
C SER A 222 10.43 14.56 2.78
N GLU A 223 11.62 14.80 2.22
CA GLU A 223 12.80 13.96 2.42
C GLU A 223 13.29 14.02 3.85
N TYR A 224 13.32 15.21 4.46
CA TYR A 224 13.63 15.36 5.89
C TYR A 224 12.64 14.57 6.77
N ILE A 225 11.34 14.71 6.53
CA ILE A 225 10.29 13.98 7.26
C ILE A 225 10.47 12.47 7.09
N ALA A 226 10.67 12.00 5.85
CA ALA A 226 10.86 10.60 5.54
C ALA A 226 12.07 10.03 6.29
N MET A 227 13.24 10.66 6.14
CA MET A 227 14.46 10.21 6.78
C MET A 227 14.38 10.24 8.30
N PHE A 228 13.67 11.20 8.89
CA PHE A 228 13.43 11.24 10.33
C PHE A 228 12.61 10.05 10.83
N LEU A 229 11.56 9.66 10.08
CA LEU A 229 10.56 8.69 10.50
C LEU A 229 10.89 7.23 10.12
N LEU A 230 11.77 7.02 9.14
CA LEU A 230 12.22 5.69 8.73
C LEU A 230 12.99 4.98 9.86
N LYS A 231 12.86 3.67 9.93
CA LYS A 231 13.79 2.83 10.70
C LYS A 231 15.13 2.71 9.96
N LYS A 232 16.16 2.23 10.65
CA LYS A 232 17.42 1.85 9.99
C LYS A 232 17.19 0.75 8.94
N GLY A 233 17.72 0.96 7.73
CA GLY A 233 17.44 0.08 6.58
C GLY A 233 16.03 0.22 6.01
N GLY A 234 15.27 1.24 6.44
CA GLY A 234 14.02 1.64 5.81
C GLY A 234 14.28 2.44 4.53
N VAL A 235 13.26 2.54 3.67
CA VAL A 235 13.38 3.09 2.32
C VAL A 235 12.50 4.32 2.14
N HIS A 236 13.07 5.38 1.58
CA HIS A 236 12.30 6.51 1.07
C HIS A 236 12.10 6.33 -0.45
N TYR A 237 10.84 6.20 -0.87
CA TYR A 237 10.45 6.19 -2.27
C TYR A 237 9.94 7.58 -2.68
N LYS A 238 10.74 8.26 -3.50
CA LYS A 238 10.37 9.50 -4.19
C LYS A 238 10.30 9.21 -5.69
N ASN A 239 9.27 9.70 -6.38
CA ASN A 239 9.17 9.43 -7.81
C ASN A 239 10.44 9.96 -8.53
N MET A 240 11.19 9.08 -9.20
CA MET A 240 12.53 9.30 -9.80
C MET A 240 13.78 9.26 -8.89
N ASN A 241 13.65 9.01 -7.57
CA ASN A 241 14.81 8.78 -6.68
C ASN A 241 14.45 7.85 -5.50
N THR A 242 15.30 6.88 -5.18
CA THR A 242 15.05 5.94 -4.07
C THR A 242 16.29 5.83 -3.20
N GLN A 243 16.12 5.99 -1.89
CA GLN A 243 17.24 6.06 -0.94
C GLN A 243 16.98 5.16 0.27
N LEU A 244 18.05 4.54 0.79
CA LEU A 244 18.05 3.79 2.05
C LEU A 244 18.45 4.70 3.21
N LYS A 245 17.85 4.50 4.37
CA LYS A 245 18.34 5.08 5.62
C LYS A 245 19.48 4.23 6.19
N GLU A 246 20.65 4.83 6.27
CA GLU A 246 21.87 4.24 6.86
C GLU A 246 21.78 4.05 8.39
#